data_AF-A0A371MQN4-F1
#
_entry.id   AF-A0A371MQN4-F1
#
_cell.length_a   1.000
_cell.length_b   1.000
_cell.length_c   1.000
_cell.angle_alpha   90.00
_cell.angle_beta   90.00
_cell.angle_gamma   90.00
#
_symmetry.space_group_name_H-M   'P 1'
#
loop_
_entity.id
_entity.type
_entity.pdbx_description
1 polymer ?
#
loop_
_entity_poly.entity_id
_entity_poly.type
_entity_poly.pdbx_seq_one_letter_code
_entity_poly.pdbx_strand_id
1 'polypeptide(L)'
;MSLRLAVLGAGAVGGSVLDLAGDYGHDVVAFADSSSSAVDPAGLDPSAVHDRKEREGVVGEADPEAVFDADYDVLVEATPTTLGDAEPGFSHVERALGDDRHVVLANKGPVAERYADLRALEAESEGTVQFEAAVGGAIPILSTISDLGAPHVTAARGVLNGTANFILSRMAAEGLDYEHVLAEAQDLGVAEADPTFDVDGIDAALKFVILANVLSDGESEYALDDADVEGIRNVPGTALDLAAEDGRTVRLIGEATANGVRVAPRLIPQGSALSVTGTQNIVQLETKHAGQLNISGRGAGGPETATAVLSDVSRLE
;
A
#
# COMPACT_ATOMS: atom_id res chain seq x y z
N MET A 1 -23.30 -1.47 -10.33
CA MET A 1 -24.47 -1.00 -9.55
C MET A 1 -23.91 -0.23 -8.37
N SER A 2 -24.56 0.80 -7.81
CA SER A 2 -23.95 1.49 -6.64
C SER A 2 -23.75 0.48 -5.51
N LEU A 3 -22.49 0.27 -5.10
CA LEU A 3 -22.12 -0.53 -3.95
C LEU A 3 -22.11 0.37 -2.71
N ARG A 4 -22.58 -0.18 -1.60
CA ARG A 4 -22.65 0.48 -0.30
C ARG A 4 -21.40 0.12 0.50
N LEU A 5 -20.68 1.13 0.95
CA LEU A 5 -19.37 0.96 1.57
C LEU A 5 -19.44 1.21 3.08
N ALA A 6 -18.80 0.32 3.83
CA ALA A 6 -18.47 0.50 5.23
C ALA A 6 -16.96 0.74 5.35
N VAL A 7 -16.53 1.87 5.89
CA VAL A 7 -15.11 2.24 5.94
C VAL A 7 -14.62 2.28 7.38
N LEU A 8 -13.57 1.51 7.68
CA LEU A 8 -12.86 1.53 8.96
C LEU A 8 -11.54 2.27 8.80
N GLY A 9 -11.33 3.31 9.63
CA GLY A 9 -10.12 4.14 9.64
C GLY A 9 -10.35 5.53 9.06
N ALA A 10 -10.47 6.53 9.93
CA ALA A 10 -10.68 7.94 9.55
C ALA A 10 -9.38 8.73 9.33
N GLY A 11 -8.31 8.06 8.88
CA GLY A 11 -7.06 8.72 8.51
C GLY A 11 -7.13 9.36 7.12
N ALA A 12 -5.96 9.75 6.58
CA ALA A 12 -5.88 10.36 5.25
C ALA A 12 -6.49 9.50 4.14
N VAL A 13 -6.33 8.16 4.21
CA VAL A 13 -6.87 7.22 3.22
C VAL A 13 -8.38 7.11 3.34
N GLY A 14 -8.91 6.69 4.51
CA GLY A 14 -10.36 6.52 4.65
C GLY A 14 -11.15 7.81 4.49
N GLY A 15 -10.62 8.96 4.95
CA GLY A 15 -11.21 10.27 4.67
C GLY A 15 -11.29 10.56 3.16
N SER A 16 -10.24 10.24 2.41
CA SER A 16 -10.25 10.40 0.95
C SER A 16 -11.19 9.40 0.25
N VAL A 17 -11.37 8.20 0.80
CA VAL A 17 -12.39 7.24 0.30
C VAL A 17 -13.79 7.82 0.49
N LEU A 18 -14.07 8.39 1.67
CA LEU A 18 -15.34 9.07 1.95
C LEU A 18 -15.61 10.22 0.97
N ASP A 19 -14.58 11.03 0.68
CA ASP A 19 -14.71 12.16 -0.24
C ASP A 19 -14.93 11.75 -1.71
N LEU A 20 -14.25 10.68 -2.14
CA LEU A 20 -14.18 10.31 -3.55
C LEU A 20 -15.18 9.22 -3.96
N ALA A 21 -15.78 8.48 -3.03
CA ALA A 21 -16.67 7.35 -3.35
C ALA A 21 -17.81 7.73 -4.33
N GLY A 22 -18.40 8.91 -4.15
CA GLY A 22 -19.47 9.40 -5.02
C GLY A 22 -19.03 9.61 -6.47
N ASP A 23 -17.78 10.02 -6.72
CA ASP A 23 -17.22 10.19 -8.06
C ASP A 23 -17.04 8.84 -8.78
N TYR A 24 -16.90 7.75 -8.01
CA TYR A 24 -16.83 6.37 -8.50
C TYR A 24 -18.20 5.70 -8.56
N GLY A 25 -19.27 6.40 -8.18
CA GLY A 25 -20.64 5.88 -8.22
C GLY A 25 -20.96 4.92 -7.08
N HIS A 26 -20.32 5.10 -5.92
CA HIS A 26 -20.52 4.30 -4.71
C HIS A 26 -20.93 5.21 -3.54
N ASP A 27 -21.62 4.63 -2.55
CA ASP A 27 -22.13 5.36 -1.40
C ASP A 27 -21.48 4.86 -0.11
N VAL A 28 -20.89 5.73 0.71
CA VAL A 28 -20.41 5.35 2.04
C VAL A 28 -21.57 5.44 3.02
N VAL A 29 -21.99 4.29 3.57
CA VAL A 29 -23.13 4.19 4.50
C VAL A 29 -22.71 4.03 5.95
N ALA A 30 -21.44 3.67 6.19
CA ALA A 30 -20.86 3.58 7.52
C ALA A 30 -19.39 3.99 7.50
N PHE A 31 -18.96 4.74 8.51
CA PHE A 31 -17.60 5.27 8.62
C PHE A 31 -17.16 5.31 10.09
N ALA A 32 -16.03 4.70 10.43
CA ALA A 32 -15.51 4.71 11.80
C ALA A 32 -14.06 5.16 11.92
N ASP A 33 -13.78 5.76 13.06
CA ASP A 33 -12.44 5.88 13.62
C ASP A 33 -12.25 4.88 14.78
N SER A 34 -11.14 5.00 15.52
CA SER A 34 -10.84 4.11 16.65
C SER A 34 -11.75 4.27 17.88
N SER A 35 -12.67 5.24 17.87
CA SER A 35 -13.45 5.65 19.06
C SER A 35 -14.94 5.87 18.80
N SER A 36 -15.34 6.05 17.54
CA SER A 36 -16.71 6.36 17.15
C SER A 36 -17.02 5.91 15.72
N SER A 37 -18.30 5.79 15.40
CA SER A 37 -18.79 5.59 14.03
C SER A 37 -19.99 6.49 13.69
N ALA A 38 -20.12 6.78 12.41
CA ALA A 38 -21.32 7.33 11.78
C ALA A 38 -21.94 6.29 10.86
N VAL A 39 -23.26 6.12 10.93
CA VAL A 39 -24.02 5.18 10.10
C VAL A 39 -25.25 5.89 9.55
N ASP A 40 -25.39 5.91 8.24
CA ASP A 40 -26.59 6.39 7.54
C ASP A 40 -26.89 5.46 6.35
N PRO A 41 -28.00 4.69 6.40
CA PRO A 41 -28.40 3.84 5.29
C PRO A 41 -28.62 4.57 3.97
N ALA A 42 -28.88 5.89 4.00
CA ALA A 42 -29.06 6.71 2.81
C ALA A 42 -27.75 7.28 2.23
N GLY A 43 -26.61 7.01 2.87
CA GLY A 43 -25.30 7.56 2.54
C GLY A 43 -24.92 8.73 3.45
N LEU A 44 -23.65 8.78 3.84
CA LEU A 44 -23.08 9.83 4.68
C LEU A 44 -22.74 11.07 3.84
N ASP A 45 -22.89 12.26 4.43
CA ASP A 45 -22.34 13.50 3.89
C ASP A 45 -20.87 13.65 4.35
N PRO A 46 -19.88 13.58 3.43
CA PRO A 46 -18.46 13.70 3.79
C PRO A 46 -18.14 14.98 4.56
N SER A 47 -18.74 16.11 4.18
CA SER A 47 -18.46 17.41 4.80
C SER A 47 -18.92 17.41 6.27
N ALA A 48 -20.09 16.86 6.54
CA ALA A 48 -20.63 16.78 7.90
C ALA A 48 -19.78 15.88 8.81
N VAL A 49 -19.29 14.75 8.29
CA VAL A 49 -18.41 13.83 9.03
C VAL A 49 -17.07 14.49 9.35
N HIS A 50 -16.42 15.12 8.37
CA HIS A 50 -15.15 15.83 8.58
C HIS A 50 -15.29 17.01 9.56
N ASP A 51 -16.32 17.83 9.39
CA ASP A 51 -16.61 18.96 10.28
C ASP A 51 -16.79 18.49 11.73
N ARG A 52 -17.44 17.33 11.93
CA ARG A 52 -17.60 16.74 13.25
C ARG A 52 -16.27 16.24 13.80
N LYS A 53 -15.49 15.54 12.99
CA LYS A 53 -14.17 15.03 13.40
C LYS A 53 -13.23 16.15 13.83
N GLU A 54 -13.22 17.27 13.10
CA GLU A 54 -12.38 18.43 13.43
C GLU A 54 -12.84 19.13 14.72
N ARG A 55 -14.15 19.33 14.91
CA ARG A 55 -14.69 20.07 16.06
C ARG A 55 -14.78 19.26 17.35
N GLU A 56 -15.11 17.98 17.24
CA GLU A 56 -15.49 17.13 18.37
C GLU A 56 -14.52 15.96 18.58
N GLY A 57 -13.63 15.68 17.62
CA GLY A 57 -12.67 14.57 17.69
C GLY A 57 -13.26 13.20 17.36
N VAL A 58 -14.55 13.13 17.01
CA VAL A 58 -15.31 11.91 16.68
C VAL A 58 -15.96 12.03 15.32
N VAL A 59 -16.14 10.91 14.62
CA VAL A 59 -16.84 10.88 13.31
C VAL A 59 -18.37 10.75 13.46
N GLY A 60 -18.84 10.26 14.61
CA GLY A 60 -20.25 10.10 14.92
C GLY A 60 -20.50 9.80 16.40
N GLU A 61 -21.68 9.24 16.71
CA GLU A 61 -22.13 9.01 18.10
C GLU A 61 -22.19 7.53 18.49
N ALA A 62 -22.07 6.62 17.52
CA ALA A 62 -22.13 5.18 17.74
C ALA A 62 -20.76 4.60 18.07
N ASP A 63 -20.75 3.39 18.62
CA ASP A 63 -19.55 2.60 18.83
C ASP A 63 -18.90 2.23 17.47
N PRO A 64 -17.56 2.15 17.36
CA PRO A 64 -16.89 1.71 16.13
C PRO A 64 -17.45 0.41 15.54
N GLU A 65 -17.85 -0.56 16.38
CA GLU A 65 -18.36 -1.85 15.93
C GLU A 65 -19.70 -1.75 15.19
N ALA A 66 -20.46 -0.66 15.39
CA ALA A 66 -21.74 -0.46 14.71
C ALA A 66 -21.62 -0.36 13.18
N VAL A 67 -20.41 -0.18 12.65
CA VAL A 67 -20.13 -0.26 11.20
C VAL A 67 -20.48 -1.64 10.64
N PHE A 68 -20.25 -2.72 11.40
CA PHE A 68 -20.54 -4.08 10.96
C PHE A 68 -22.04 -4.41 10.93
N ASP A 69 -22.86 -3.65 11.66
CA ASP A 69 -24.31 -3.81 11.68
C ASP A 69 -25.00 -3.03 10.53
N ALA A 70 -24.25 -2.21 9.79
CA ALA A 70 -24.78 -1.48 8.64
C ALA A 70 -25.12 -2.44 7.49
N ASP A 71 -26.04 -2.02 6.63
CA ASP A 71 -26.36 -2.75 5.39
C ASP A 71 -25.41 -2.28 4.29
N TYR A 72 -24.24 -2.91 4.20
CA TYR A 72 -23.16 -2.59 3.26
C TYR A 72 -22.78 -3.82 2.41
N ASP A 73 -22.21 -3.58 1.23
CA ASP A 73 -21.75 -4.62 0.31
C ASP A 73 -20.24 -4.88 0.46
N VAL A 74 -19.48 -3.82 0.72
CA VAL A 74 -18.00 -3.86 0.79
C VAL A 74 -17.49 -3.19 2.08
N LEU A 75 -16.64 -3.90 2.82
CA LEU A 75 -15.82 -3.32 3.87
C LEU A 75 -14.53 -2.75 3.28
N VAL A 76 -14.27 -1.47 3.49
CA VAL A 76 -12.97 -0.84 3.23
C VAL A 76 -12.19 -0.77 4.54
N GLU A 77 -11.10 -1.53 4.63
CA GLU A 77 -10.21 -1.57 5.79
C GLU A 77 -9.01 -0.64 5.55
N ALA A 78 -9.05 0.55 6.14
CA ALA A 78 -8.06 1.60 6.01
C ALA A 78 -7.49 2.05 7.37
N THR A 79 -7.53 1.17 8.38
CA THR A 79 -6.83 1.41 9.65
C THR A 79 -5.30 1.36 9.47
N PRO A 80 -4.53 1.95 10.40
CA PRO A 80 -3.07 1.89 10.35
C PRO A 80 -2.53 0.46 10.31
N THR A 81 -1.41 0.27 9.61
CA THR A 81 -0.75 -1.04 9.57
C THR A 81 -0.12 -1.38 10.91
N THR A 82 -0.58 -2.48 11.49
CA THR A 82 0.01 -3.14 12.64
C THR A 82 0.79 -4.37 12.16
N LEU A 83 2.02 -4.51 12.65
CA LEU A 83 2.87 -5.68 12.42
C LEU A 83 2.93 -6.55 13.70
N GLY A 84 3.08 -7.86 13.52
CA GLY A 84 3.15 -8.88 14.56
C GLY A 84 1.90 -9.76 14.63
N ASP A 85 0.72 -9.15 14.78
CA ASP A 85 -0.57 -9.86 14.84
C ASP A 85 -1.59 -9.41 13.79
N ALA A 86 -1.26 -8.38 12.98
CA ALA A 86 -2.13 -7.74 12.01
C ALA A 86 -3.46 -7.20 12.59
N GLU A 87 -3.58 -6.99 13.91
CA GLU A 87 -4.81 -6.53 14.55
C GLU A 87 -4.90 -4.99 14.61
N PRO A 88 -6.11 -4.40 14.55
CA PRO A 88 -7.42 -5.07 14.40
C PRO A 88 -7.80 -5.42 12.95
N GLY A 89 -6.94 -5.09 11.97
CA GLY A 89 -7.24 -5.23 10.55
C GLY A 89 -7.64 -6.64 10.15
N PHE A 90 -6.99 -7.67 10.73
CA PHE A 90 -7.34 -9.06 10.44
C PHE A 90 -8.71 -9.44 11.03
N SER A 91 -9.01 -9.09 12.28
CA SER A 91 -10.33 -9.31 12.88
C SER A 91 -11.46 -8.62 12.08
N HIS A 92 -11.20 -7.44 11.50
CA HIS A 92 -12.17 -6.76 10.64
C HIS A 92 -12.50 -7.58 9.39
N VAL A 93 -11.48 -8.19 8.77
CA VAL A 93 -11.64 -9.06 7.60
C VAL A 93 -12.44 -10.31 7.96
N GLU A 94 -12.09 -10.98 9.06
CA GLU A 94 -12.81 -12.16 9.56
C GLU A 94 -14.29 -11.86 9.76
N ARG A 95 -14.60 -10.69 10.36
CA ARG A 95 -15.98 -10.29 10.62
C ARG A 95 -16.77 -10.07 9.32
N ALA A 96 -16.19 -9.36 8.35
CA ALA A 96 -16.89 -9.04 7.10
C ALA A 96 -17.07 -10.26 6.19
N LEU A 97 -16.03 -11.08 6.02
CA LEU A 97 -16.13 -12.31 5.24
C LEU A 97 -17.07 -13.34 5.89
N GLY A 98 -17.13 -13.37 7.23
CA GLY A 98 -18.11 -14.20 7.95
C GLY A 98 -19.58 -13.80 7.72
N ASP A 99 -19.82 -12.58 7.23
CA ASP A 99 -21.13 -12.08 6.81
C ASP A 99 -21.26 -12.03 5.27
N ASP A 100 -20.39 -12.74 4.55
CA ASP A 100 -20.36 -12.82 3.07
C ASP A 100 -20.19 -11.46 2.37
N ARG A 101 -19.54 -10.49 3.05
CA ARG A 101 -19.25 -9.17 2.49
C ARG A 101 -17.89 -9.13 1.82
N HIS A 102 -17.77 -8.35 0.75
CA HIS A 102 -16.45 -8.14 0.14
C HIS A 102 -15.56 -7.28 1.04
N VAL A 103 -14.24 -7.39 0.87
CA VAL A 103 -13.27 -6.60 1.62
C VAL A 103 -12.24 -5.98 0.70
N VAL A 104 -11.97 -4.68 0.88
CA VAL A 104 -10.91 -3.95 0.19
C VAL A 104 -9.93 -3.41 1.23
N LEU A 105 -8.67 -3.84 1.14
CA LEU A 105 -7.62 -3.51 2.11
C LEU A 105 -6.69 -2.42 1.58
N ALA A 106 -6.59 -1.32 2.33
CA ALA A 106 -5.44 -0.42 2.26
C ALA A 106 -4.38 -0.77 3.33
N ASN A 107 -4.77 -1.51 4.36
CA ASN A 107 -3.88 -1.99 5.40
C ASN A 107 -3.04 -3.18 4.92
N LYS A 108 -1.70 -3.06 5.04
CA LYS A 108 -0.75 -4.10 4.64
C LYS A 108 -0.68 -5.28 5.62
N GLY A 109 -1.06 -5.10 6.88
CA GLY A 109 -0.86 -6.12 7.93
C GLY A 109 -1.46 -7.48 7.55
N PRO A 110 -2.79 -7.55 7.29
CA PRO A 110 -3.46 -8.82 6.96
C PRO A 110 -2.85 -9.54 5.75
N VAL A 111 -2.47 -8.80 4.70
CA VAL A 111 -1.94 -9.37 3.45
C VAL A 111 -0.44 -9.68 3.50
N ALA A 112 0.32 -9.02 4.37
CA ALA A 112 1.77 -9.22 4.48
C ALA A 112 2.15 -10.28 5.52
N GLU A 113 1.36 -10.45 6.58
CA GLU A 113 1.70 -11.36 7.69
C GLU A 113 0.82 -12.61 7.75
N ARG A 114 -0.39 -12.54 7.20
CA ARG A 114 -1.40 -13.61 7.32
C ARG A 114 -2.04 -13.93 5.97
N TYR A 115 -1.23 -13.98 4.91
CA TYR A 115 -1.72 -14.13 3.55
C TYR A 115 -2.49 -15.44 3.33
N ALA A 116 -1.96 -16.57 3.78
CA ALA A 116 -2.64 -17.86 3.65
C ALA A 116 -3.93 -17.91 4.47
N ASP A 117 -3.93 -17.38 5.69
CA ASP A 117 -5.12 -17.31 6.54
C ASP A 117 -6.21 -16.43 5.89
N LEU A 118 -5.81 -15.28 5.33
CA LEU A 118 -6.69 -14.37 4.59
C LEU A 118 -7.36 -15.08 3.40
N ARG A 119 -6.58 -15.82 2.61
CA ARG A 119 -7.10 -16.59 1.47
C ARG A 119 -7.97 -17.76 1.89
N ALA A 120 -7.69 -18.37 3.05
CA ALA A 120 -8.54 -19.41 3.60
C ALA A 120 -9.92 -18.86 4.01
N LEU A 121 -9.96 -17.71 4.67
CA LEU A 121 -11.22 -17.03 5.01
C LEU A 121 -12.03 -16.65 3.77
N GLU A 122 -11.35 -16.09 2.75
CA GLU A 122 -11.99 -15.72 1.49
C GLU A 122 -12.60 -16.95 0.79
N ALA A 123 -11.92 -18.10 0.80
CA ALA A 123 -12.42 -19.33 0.18
C ALA A 123 -13.67 -19.91 0.87
N GLU A 124 -13.95 -19.52 2.11
CA GLU A 124 -15.13 -19.95 2.88
C GLU A 124 -16.32 -18.97 2.77
N SER A 125 -16.12 -17.82 2.11
CA SER A 125 -17.09 -16.73 1.99
C SER A 125 -17.61 -16.59 0.56
N GLU A 126 -18.81 -16.02 0.39
CA GLU A 126 -19.23 -15.48 -0.93
C GLU A 126 -18.57 -14.12 -1.26
N GLY A 127 -17.91 -13.51 -0.27
CA GLY A 127 -17.13 -12.29 -0.41
C GLY A 127 -15.84 -12.48 -1.21
N THR A 128 -15.17 -11.37 -1.51
CA THR A 128 -13.90 -11.35 -2.25
C THR A 128 -13.01 -10.28 -1.64
N VAL A 129 -11.71 -10.55 -1.60
CA VAL A 129 -10.70 -9.68 -1.01
C VAL A 129 -9.85 -9.04 -2.11
N GLN A 130 -9.81 -7.70 -2.12
CA GLN A 130 -8.94 -6.90 -2.98
C GLN A 130 -8.00 -6.04 -2.12
N PHE A 131 -6.81 -5.71 -2.63
CA PHE A 131 -5.78 -5.00 -1.85
C PHE A 131 -4.73 -4.28 -2.71
N GLU A 132 -5.11 -3.72 -3.85
CA GLU A 132 -4.23 -2.94 -4.74
C GLU A 132 -3.52 -1.80 -3.98
N ALA A 133 -4.28 -1.15 -3.10
CA ALA A 133 -3.84 -0.03 -2.27
C ALA A 133 -2.67 -0.39 -1.31
N ALA A 134 -2.50 -1.67 -0.97
CA ALA A 134 -1.47 -2.12 -0.04
C ALA A 134 -0.04 -2.06 -0.62
N VAL A 135 0.12 -2.04 -1.95
CA VAL A 135 1.45 -2.13 -2.59
C VAL A 135 1.88 -0.82 -3.24
N GLY A 136 1.10 -0.34 -4.21
CA GLY A 136 1.54 0.68 -5.17
C GLY A 136 0.99 2.09 -4.96
N GLY A 137 0.20 2.33 -3.92
CA GLY A 137 -0.64 3.53 -3.87
C GLY A 137 -1.65 3.47 -5.03
N ALA A 138 -1.61 4.45 -5.94
CA ALA A 138 -2.50 4.50 -7.11
C ALA A 138 -2.06 3.62 -8.30
N ILE A 139 -0.90 2.96 -8.21
CA ILE A 139 -0.31 2.21 -9.33
C ILE A 139 -1.01 0.83 -9.43
N PRO A 140 -1.61 0.47 -10.59
CA PRO A 140 -2.34 -0.79 -10.76
C PRO A 140 -1.38 -1.98 -10.95
N ILE A 141 -0.74 -2.44 -9.87
CA ILE A 141 0.28 -3.49 -9.94
C ILE A 141 -0.38 -4.87 -9.89
N LEU A 142 -1.19 -5.12 -8.85
CA LEU A 142 -1.81 -6.41 -8.59
C LEU A 142 -2.86 -6.73 -9.65
N SER A 143 -3.66 -5.76 -10.07
CA SER A 143 -4.60 -5.92 -11.17
C SER A 143 -3.88 -6.25 -12.49
N THR A 144 -2.74 -5.61 -12.78
CA THR A 144 -1.94 -5.98 -13.96
C THR A 144 -1.39 -7.40 -13.86
N ILE A 145 -0.93 -7.84 -12.68
CA ILE A 145 -0.47 -9.23 -12.49
C ILE A 145 -1.64 -10.21 -12.69
N SER A 146 -2.83 -9.87 -12.18
CA SER A 146 -4.04 -10.68 -12.34
C SER A 146 -4.44 -10.81 -13.81
N ASP A 147 -4.45 -9.70 -14.57
CA ASP A 147 -4.77 -9.69 -16.01
C ASP A 147 -3.78 -10.52 -16.84
N LEU A 148 -2.50 -10.53 -16.45
CA LEU A 148 -1.46 -11.35 -17.10
C LEU A 148 -1.52 -12.82 -16.66
N GLY A 149 -2.07 -13.09 -15.47
CA GLY A 149 -1.92 -14.32 -14.72
C GLY A 149 -0.55 -14.41 -14.02
N ALA A 150 -0.56 -14.63 -12.69
CA ALA A 150 0.65 -14.73 -11.88
C ALA A 150 1.71 -15.69 -12.45
N PRO A 151 1.36 -16.90 -12.96
CA PRO A 151 2.35 -17.80 -13.56
C PRO A 151 3.06 -17.26 -14.80
N HIS A 152 2.60 -16.18 -15.41
CA HIS A 152 3.23 -15.53 -16.57
C HIS A 152 4.17 -14.38 -16.20
N VAL A 153 4.19 -13.97 -14.93
CA VAL A 153 5.08 -12.94 -14.38
C VAL A 153 6.23 -13.64 -13.63
N THR A 154 7.46 -13.43 -14.08
CA THR A 154 8.64 -14.11 -13.52
C THR A 154 9.29 -13.35 -12.38
N ALA A 155 9.15 -12.01 -12.37
CA ALA A 155 9.64 -11.16 -11.31
C ALA A 155 8.91 -9.81 -11.31
N ALA A 156 8.77 -9.22 -10.13
CA ALA A 156 8.45 -7.82 -9.95
C ALA A 156 9.66 -7.11 -9.32
N ARG A 157 10.19 -6.07 -9.98
CA ARG A 157 11.31 -5.26 -9.49
C ARG A 157 10.85 -3.81 -9.38
N GLY A 158 11.26 -3.07 -8.36
CA GLY A 158 10.77 -1.70 -8.27
C GLY A 158 11.35 -0.84 -7.17
N VAL A 159 11.02 0.44 -7.27
CA VAL A 159 11.22 1.45 -6.22
C VAL A 159 9.85 1.74 -5.65
N LEU A 160 9.57 1.21 -4.46
CA LEU A 160 8.24 1.28 -3.83
C LEU A 160 8.23 2.03 -2.49
N ASN A 161 9.33 2.71 -2.14
CA ASN A 161 9.42 3.56 -0.96
C ASN A 161 9.83 4.99 -1.34
N GLY A 162 8.91 5.94 -1.21
CA GLY A 162 9.10 7.33 -1.63
C GLY A 162 10.14 8.06 -0.80
N THR A 163 10.19 7.82 0.51
CA THR A 163 11.14 8.45 1.45
C THR A 163 12.58 8.05 1.13
N ALA A 164 12.86 6.75 1.01
CA ALA A 164 14.18 6.25 0.67
C ALA A 164 14.60 6.68 -0.74
N ASN A 165 13.66 6.72 -1.70
CA ASN A 165 13.94 7.21 -3.05
C ASN A 165 14.29 8.70 -3.05
N PHE A 166 13.57 9.51 -2.26
CA PHE A 166 13.87 10.93 -2.09
C PHE A 166 15.28 11.12 -1.53
N ILE A 167 15.61 10.43 -0.43
CA ILE A 167 16.92 10.55 0.21
C ILE A 167 18.04 10.19 -0.76
N LEU A 168 17.98 9.01 -1.39
CA LEU A 168 19.02 8.58 -2.35
C LEU A 168 19.13 9.52 -3.56
N SER A 169 18.00 10.03 -4.05
CA SER A 169 17.97 10.99 -5.16
C SER A 169 18.63 12.32 -4.79
N ARG A 170 18.33 12.85 -3.60
CA ARG A 170 18.90 14.12 -3.10
C ARG A 170 20.38 13.98 -2.79
N MET A 171 20.80 12.91 -2.12
CA MET A 171 22.22 12.62 -1.87
C MET A 171 23.00 12.55 -3.18
N ALA A 172 22.49 11.85 -4.20
CA ALA A 172 23.17 11.72 -5.50
C ALA A 172 23.21 13.03 -6.31
N ALA A 173 22.20 13.90 -6.16
CA ALA A 173 22.14 15.16 -6.89
C ALA A 173 23.04 16.25 -6.28
N GLU A 174 23.17 16.28 -4.97
CA GLU A 174 23.85 17.37 -4.24
C GLU A 174 25.19 16.95 -3.61
N GLY A 175 25.56 15.66 -3.66
CA GLY A 175 26.78 15.15 -3.05
C GLY A 175 26.77 15.29 -1.52
N LEU A 176 25.58 15.19 -0.92
CA LEU A 176 25.37 15.38 0.52
C LEU A 176 25.35 14.05 1.27
N ASP A 177 25.78 14.10 2.53
CA ASP A 177 25.75 12.95 3.43
C ASP A 177 24.32 12.61 3.88
N TYR A 178 24.11 11.33 4.18
CA TYR A 178 22.81 10.76 4.57
C TYR A 178 22.12 11.54 5.70
N GLU A 179 22.85 11.88 6.77
CA GLU A 179 22.28 12.56 7.94
C GLU A 179 21.70 13.93 7.59
N HIS A 180 22.35 14.67 6.69
CA HIS A 180 21.89 15.99 6.27
C HIS A 180 20.61 15.89 5.44
N VAL A 181 20.59 14.97 4.47
CA VAL A 181 19.43 14.77 3.59
C VAL A 181 18.24 14.20 4.36
N LEU A 182 18.48 13.33 5.36
CA LEU A 182 17.42 12.84 6.23
C LEU A 182 16.77 13.97 7.02
N ALA A 183 17.57 14.86 7.61
CA ALA A 183 17.05 16.02 8.34
C ALA A 183 16.21 16.93 7.42
N GLU A 184 16.66 17.17 6.19
CA GLU A 184 15.89 17.92 5.19
C GLU A 184 14.57 17.21 4.84
N ALA A 185 14.60 15.88 4.66
CA ALA A 185 13.40 15.09 4.39
C ALA A 185 12.38 15.20 5.54
N GLN A 186 12.84 15.26 6.79
CA GLN A 186 11.97 15.46 7.96
C GLN A 186 11.37 16.88 7.99
N ASP A 187 12.18 17.91 7.71
CA ASP A 187 11.71 19.30 7.65
C ASP A 187 10.67 19.52 6.55
N LEU A 188 10.81 18.81 5.43
CA LEU A 188 9.85 18.82 4.32
C LEU A 188 8.62 17.93 4.54
N GLY A 189 8.56 17.17 5.64
CA GLY A 189 7.49 16.21 5.92
C GLY A 189 7.48 14.99 4.99
N VAL A 190 8.59 14.72 4.30
CA VAL A 190 8.79 13.52 3.48
C VAL A 190 9.11 12.31 4.35
N ALA A 191 9.85 12.51 5.45
CA ALA A 191 10.18 11.48 6.42
C ALA A 191 9.55 11.81 7.79
N GLU A 192 9.12 10.80 8.52
CA GLU A 192 8.67 10.96 9.90
C GLU A 192 9.84 11.16 10.89
N ALA A 193 9.52 11.54 12.12
CA ALA A 193 10.50 11.72 13.19
C ALA A 193 11.29 10.42 13.46
N ASP A 194 10.61 9.27 13.41
CA ASP A 194 11.24 7.95 13.34
C ASP A 194 11.13 7.40 11.91
N PRO A 195 12.18 7.51 11.09
CA PRO A 195 12.16 7.08 9.69
C PRO A 195 12.50 5.59 9.52
N THR A 196 12.67 4.83 10.62
CA THR A 196 13.20 3.46 10.62
C THR A 196 12.48 2.56 9.62
N PHE A 197 11.15 2.65 9.56
CA PHE A 197 10.32 1.85 8.67
C PHE A 197 10.65 2.04 7.19
N ASP A 198 11.04 3.25 6.79
CA ASP A 198 11.41 3.60 5.42
C ASP A 198 12.89 3.31 5.15
N VAL A 199 13.78 3.82 5.99
CA VAL A 199 15.23 3.83 5.71
C VAL A 199 15.90 2.48 5.92
N ASP A 200 15.30 1.60 6.72
CA ASP A 200 15.73 0.21 6.87
C ASP A 200 15.09 -0.72 5.83
N GLY A 201 14.24 -0.17 4.95
CA GLY A 201 13.64 -0.91 3.84
C GLY A 201 12.46 -1.79 4.23
N ILE A 202 11.93 -1.67 5.44
CA ILE A 202 10.83 -2.51 5.97
C ILE A 202 9.54 -2.29 5.16
N ASP A 203 9.16 -1.03 4.90
CA ASP A 203 7.98 -0.72 4.07
C ASP A 203 8.09 -1.31 2.66
N ALA A 204 9.26 -1.19 2.04
CA ALA A 204 9.51 -1.81 0.75
C ALA A 204 9.43 -3.34 0.85
N ALA A 205 10.03 -3.94 1.87
CA ALA A 205 10.03 -5.39 2.06
C ALA A 205 8.61 -5.94 2.20
N LEU A 206 7.74 -5.32 3.00
CA LEU A 206 6.34 -5.72 3.12
C LEU A 206 5.61 -5.70 1.78
N LYS A 207 5.80 -4.63 0.98
CA LYS A 207 5.19 -4.53 -0.35
C LYS A 207 5.67 -5.62 -1.29
N PHE A 208 6.96 -5.99 -1.24
CA PHE A 208 7.50 -7.07 -2.06
C PHE A 208 7.17 -8.47 -1.51
N VAL A 209 6.92 -8.62 -0.20
CA VAL A 209 6.34 -9.85 0.38
C VAL A 209 4.94 -10.09 -0.16
N ILE A 210 4.08 -9.06 -0.14
CA ILE A 210 2.73 -9.14 -0.74
C ILE A 210 2.83 -9.54 -2.23
N LEU A 211 3.74 -8.90 -2.99
CA LEU A 211 3.95 -9.25 -4.39
C LEU A 211 4.44 -10.69 -4.58
N ALA A 212 5.37 -11.17 -3.75
CA ALA A 212 5.86 -12.54 -3.85
C ALA A 212 4.74 -13.55 -3.57
N ASN A 213 3.91 -13.31 -2.54
CA ASN A 213 2.76 -14.15 -2.24
C ASN A 213 1.75 -14.19 -3.40
N VAL A 214 1.50 -13.06 -4.05
CA VAL A 214 0.65 -13.00 -5.25
C VAL A 214 1.29 -13.76 -6.42
N LEU A 215 2.61 -13.61 -6.64
CA LEU A 215 3.32 -14.29 -7.72
C LEU A 215 3.48 -15.80 -7.50
N SER A 216 3.52 -16.24 -6.24
CA SER A 216 3.60 -17.66 -5.87
C SER A 216 2.30 -18.42 -6.07
N ASP A 217 1.16 -17.73 -6.24
CA ASP A 217 -0.13 -18.34 -6.58
C ASP A 217 -0.52 -19.51 -5.65
N GLY A 218 -0.22 -19.36 -4.35
CA GLY A 218 -0.48 -20.37 -3.32
C GLY A 218 0.49 -21.55 -3.26
N GLU A 219 1.52 -21.62 -4.13
CA GLU A 219 2.55 -22.68 -4.06
C GLU A 219 3.54 -22.48 -2.91
N SER A 220 3.69 -21.25 -2.43
CA SER A 220 4.55 -20.87 -1.32
C SER A 220 4.01 -19.61 -0.65
N GLU A 221 4.37 -19.43 0.61
CA GLU A 221 4.05 -18.23 1.39
C GLU A 221 5.36 -17.63 1.91
N TYR A 222 5.41 -16.30 1.89
CA TYR A 222 6.51 -15.48 2.37
C TYR A 222 5.99 -14.55 3.45
N ALA A 223 6.77 -14.41 4.50
CA ALA A 223 6.64 -13.37 5.50
C ALA A 223 7.84 -12.40 5.43
N LEU A 224 7.79 -11.34 6.22
CA LEU A 224 8.89 -10.36 6.32
C LEU A 224 10.22 -11.02 6.73
N ASP A 225 10.19 -12.03 7.59
CA ASP A 225 11.37 -12.77 8.06
C ASP A 225 12.05 -13.59 6.95
N ASP A 226 11.35 -13.89 5.85
CA ASP A 226 11.90 -14.59 4.69
C ASP A 226 12.59 -13.63 3.70
N ALA A 227 12.45 -12.32 3.88
CA ALA A 227 13.01 -11.32 2.98
C ALA A 227 14.47 -10.97 3.34
N ASP A 228 15.34 -10.92 2.32
CA ASP A 228 16.70 -10.36 2.47
C ASP A 228 16.63 -8.83 2.35
N VAL A 229 16.73 -8.14 3.49
CA VAL A 229 16.52 -6.68 3.58
C VAL A 229 17.80 -5.95 4.00
N GLU A 230 18.24 -5.02 3.15
CA GLU A 230 19.28 -4.04 3.43
C GLU A 230 18.71 -2.63 3.19
N GLY A 231 18.80 -1.77 4.20
CA GLY A 231 18.35 -0.38 4.12
C GLY A 231 19.33 0.56 3.42
N ILE A 232 19.04 1.86 3.48
CA ILE A 232 19.83 2.92 2.84
C ILE A 232 20.81 3.63 3.78
N ARG A 233 20.72 3.42 5.11
CA ARG A 233 21.50 4.16 6.13
C ARG A 233 23.01 4.14 5.87
N ASN A 234 23.51 3.03 5.36
CA ASN A 234 24.95 2.79 5.21
C ASN A 234 25.45 3.07 3.78
N VAL A 235 24.63 3.68 2.91
CA VAL A 235 25.06 4.05 1.55
C VAL A 235 25.92 5.32 1.63
N PRO A 236 27.24 5.24 1.34
CA PRO A 236 28.10 6.42 1.44
C PRO A 236 27.91 7.32 0.22
N GLY A 237 28.00 8.64 0.42
CA GLY A 237 27.93 9.63 -0.68
C GLY A 237 28.96 9.34 -1.78
N THR A 238 30.16 8.91 -1.41
CA THR A 238 31.21 8.53 -2.37
C THR A 238 30.82 7.37 -3.28
N ALA A 239 29.96 6.44 -2.84
CA ALA A 239 29.45 5.39 -3.72
C ALA A 239 28.46 5.95 -4.76
N LEU A 240 27.70 7.00 -4.41
CA LEU A 240 26.81 7.69 -5.34
C LEU A 240 27.59 8.50 -6.37
N ASP A 241 28.66 9.18 -5.95
CA ASP A 241 29.55 9.93 -6.84
C ASP A 241 30.20 9.00 -7.87
N LEU A 242 30.79 7.89 -7.40
CA LEU A 242 31.38 6.87 -8.28
C LEU A 242 30.35 6.25 -9.21
N ALA A 243 29.13 6.00 -8.72
CA ALA A 243 28.04 5.52 -9.58
C ALA A 243 27.72 6.52 -10.70
N ALA A 244 27.68 7.82 -10.37
CA ALA A 244 27.38 8.86 -11.35
C ALA A 244 28.47 8.98 -12.43
N GLU A 245 29.75 8.85 -12.06
CA GLU A 245 30.87 8.82 -13.01
C GLU A 245 30.75 7.69 -14.03
N ASP A 246 30.19 6.54 -13.61
CA ASP A 246 29.93 5.37 -14.45
C ASP A 246 28.57 5.39 -15.19
N GLY A 247 27.85 6.53 -15.16
CA GLY A 247 26.53 6.66 -15.80
C GLY A 247 25.43 5.84 -15.10
N ARG A 248 25.59 5.59 -13.79
CA ARG A 248 24.69 4.83 -12.93
C ARG A 248 24.17 5.69 -11.77
N THR A 249 23.21 5.14 -11.04
CA THR A 249 22.69 5.72 -9.80
C THR A 249 22.35 4.58 -8.84
N VAL A 250 22.13 4.90 -7.56
CA VAL A 250 21.72 3.93 -6.55
C VAL A 250 20.25 4.16 -6.19
N ARG A 251 19.48 3.08 -6.15
CA ARG A 251 18.09 3.07 -5.66
C ARG A 251 17.89 1.92 -4.69
N LEU A 252 16.99 2.09 -3.73
CA LEU A 252 16.47 0.98 -2.94
C LEU A 252 15.55 0.18 -3.86
N ILE A 253 16.05 -0.95 -4.37
CA ILE A 253 15.31 -1.83 -5.28
C ILE A 253 14.82 -3.02 -4.49
N GLY A 254 13.51 -3.21 -4.49
CA GLY A 254 12.92 -4.49 -4.14
C GLY A 254 12.74 -5.37 -5.36
N GLU A 255 12.82 -6.67 -5.13
CA GLU A 255 12.62 -7.74 -6.10
C GLU A 255 11.81 -8.83 -5.42
N ALA A 256 10.66 -9.15 -6.02
CA ALA A 256 9.83 -10.30 -5.67
C ALA A 256 9.84 -11.28 -6.84
N THR A 257 10.01 -12.55 -6.51
CA THR A 257 9.82 -13.68 -7.42
C THR A 257 8.98 -14.72 -6.69
N ALA A 258 8.49 -15.73 -7.40
CA ALA A 258 7.85 -16.88 -6.76
C ALA A 258 8.78 -17.68 -5.83
N ASN A 259 10.08 -17.38 -5.79
CA ASN A 259 11.09 -18.07 -4.98
C ASN A 259 11.69 -17.22 -3.86
N GLY A 260 11.24 -15.97 -3.68
CA GLY A 260 11.70 -15.14 -2.58
C GLY A 260 11.71 -13.64 -2.85
N VAL A 261 12.08 -12.91 -1.80
CA VAL A 261 12.02 -11.46 -1.71
C VAL A 261 13.39 -10.90 -1.34
N ARG A 262 13.80 -9.82 -2.00
CA ARG A 262 15.01 -9.09 -1.67
C ARG A 262 14.82 -7.60 -1.82
N VAL A 263 15.25 -6.83 -0.83
CA VAL A 263 15.25 -5.35 -0.85
C VAL A 263 16.64 -4.88 -0.49
N ALA A 264 17.29 -4.11 -1.37
CA ALA A 264 18.61 -3.55 -1.11
C ALA A 264 18.92 -2.35 -1.99
N PRO A 265 19.85 -1.46 -1.59
CA PRO A 265 20.46 -0.51 -2.48
C PRO A 265 21.11 -1.24 -3.68
N ARG A 266 20.80 -0.78 -4.90
CA ARG A 266 21.33 -1.35 -6.15
C ARG A 266 21.82 -0.26 -7.09
N LEU A 267 22.96 -0.53 -7.71
CA LEU A 267 23.46 0.25 -8.85
C LEU A 267 22.63 -0.06 -10.10
N ILE A 268 22.00 0.96 -10.66
CA ILE A 268 21.20 0.87 -11.88
C ILE A 268 21.64 1.92 -12.91
N PRO A 269 21.48 1.66 -14.23
CA PRO A 269 21.76 2.67 -15.25
C PRO A 269 20.88 3.92 -15.07
N GLN A 270 21.45 5.12 -15.26
CA GLN A 270 20.67 6.36 -15.14
C GLN A 270 19.53 6.47 -16.17
N GLY A 271 19.69 5.84 -17.35
CA GLY A 271 18.65 5.77 -18.38
C GLY A 271 17.64 4.62 -18.22
N SER A 272 17.72 3.86 -17.12
CA SER A 272 16.76 2.78 -16.84
C SER A 272 15.40 3.32 -16.43
N ALA A 273 14.30 2.60 -16.70
CA ALA A 273 12.99 2.97 -16.17
C ALA A 273 12.98 3.02 -14.63
N LEU A 274 13.79 2.19 -13.97
CA LEU A 274 13.89 2.14 -12.51
C LEU A 274 14.62 3.34 -11.89
N SER A 275 15.19 4.26 -12.67
CA SER A 275 15.95 5.42 -12.16
C SER A 275 15.07 6.60 -11.74
N VAL A 276 13.78 6.35 -11.45
CA VAL A 276 12.81 7.34 -10.95
C VAL A 276 13.36 8.15 -9.78
N THR A 277 12.94 9.40 -9.66
CA THR A 277 13.45 10.36 -8.68
C THR A 277 12.34 10.90 -7.78
N GLY A 278 12.74 11.56 -6.69
CA GLY A 278 11.81 12.15 -5.73
C GLY A 278 10.99 11.06 -5.05
N THR A 279 9.67 11.27 -4.98
CA THR A 279 8.73 10.35 -4.32
C THR A 279 7.94 9.48 -5.30
N GLN A 280 8.36 9.43 -6.58
CA GLN A 280 7.74 8.55 -7.56
C GLN A 280 8.03 7.09 -7.26
N ASN A 281 7.01 6.26 -7.41
CA ASN A 281 7.11 4.81 -7.34
C ASN A 281 7.05 4.21 -8.74
N ILE A 282 7.72 3.07 -8.92
CA ILE A 282 7.68 2.29 -10.15
C ILE A 282 7.81 0.80 -9.86
N VAL A 283 7.06 -0.01 -10.61
CA VAL A 283 7.27 -1.45 -10.72
C VAL A 283 7.54 -1.82 -12.17
N GLN A 284 8.56 -2.64 -12.35
CA GLN A 284 8.88 -3.37 -13.56
C GLN A 284 8.45 -4.82 -13.37
N LEU A 285 7.46 -5.27 -14.15
CA LEU A 285 7.06 -6.67 -14.23
C LEU A 285 7.83 -7.34 -15.37
N GLU A 286 8.58 -8.38 -15.05
CA GLU A 286 9.18 -9.28 -16.02
C GLU A 286 8.19 -10.39 -16.36
N THR A 287 7.97 -10.63 -17.64
CA THR A 287 6.98 -11.61 -18.11
C THR A 287 7.62 -12.66 -19.02
N LYS A 288 7.01 -13.84 -19.09
CA LYS A 288 7.48 -14.93 -19.97
C LYS A 288 7.49 -14.57 -21.46
N HIS A 289 6.58 -13.69 -21.90
CA HIS A 289 6.32 -13.46 -23.33
C HIS A 289 6.24 -11.99 -23.75
N ALA A 290 5.86 -11.06 -22.86
CA ALA A 290 5.71 -9.65 -23.17
C ALA A 290 6.96 -8.81 -22.85
N GLY A 291 8.04 -9.45 -22.39
CA GLY A 291 9.24 -8.75 -21.93
C GLY A 291 8.97 -8.00 -20.63
N GLN A 292 9.43 -6.75 -20.56
CA GLN A 292 9.33 -5.89 -19.37
C GLN A 292 8.18 -4.88 -19.52
N LEU A 293 7.29 -4.85 -18.53
CA LEU A 293 6.27 -3.81 -18.38
C LEU A 293 6.66 -2.89 -17.24
N ASN A 294 6.65 -1.58 -17.47
CA ASN A 294 7.00 -0.59 -16.46
C ASN A 294 5.78 0.27 -16.16
N ILE A 295 5.36 0.31 -14.89
CA ILE A 295 4.20 1.07 -14.43
C ILE A 295 4.66 1.98 -13.31
N SER A 296 4.47 3.29 -13.48
CA SER A 296 4.91 4.30 -12.53
C SER A 296 3.78 5.27 -12.18
N GLY A 297 3.89 5.86 -10.99
CA GLY A 297 2.91 6.79 -10.47
C GLY A 297 3.27 7.26 -9.08
N ARG A 298 2.28 7.83 -8.39
CA ARG A 298 2.42 8.23 -6.99
C ARG A 298 2.15 7.01 -6.09
N GLY A 299 3.11 6.73 -5.21
CA GLY A 299 3.11 5.54 -4.36
C GLY A 299 2.46 5.68 -2.99
N ALA A 300 2.02 6.90 -2.64
CA ALA A 300 1.43 7.25 -1.35
C ALA A 300 0.64 8.56 -1.47
N GLY A 301 -0.23 8.79 -0.49
CA GLY A 301 -1.12 9.95 -0.41
C GLY A 301 -2.57 9.50 -0.23
N GLY A 302 -3.38 10.30 0.50
CA GLY A 302 -4.78 9.96 0.76
C GLY A 302 -5.58 9.73 -0.54
N PRO A 303 -5.65 10.72 -1.45
CA PRO A 303 -6.38 10.58 -2.72
C PRO A 303 -5.81 9.49 -3.64
N GLU A 304 -4.48 9.35 -3.68
CA GLU A 304 -3.81 8.33 -4.49
C GLU A 304 -4.16 6.90 -4.01
N THR A 305 -4.09 6.65 -2.71
CA THR A 305 -4.44 5.34 -2.15
C THR A 305 -5.95 5.09 -2.25
N ALA A 306 -6.78 6.11 -2.01
CA ALA A 306 -8.23 6.01 -2.18
C ALA A 306 -8.62 5.69 -3.63
N THR A 307 -7.87 6.18 -4.62
CA THR A 307 -8.06 5.83 -6.04
C THR A 307 -7.93 4.32 -6.27
N ALA A 308 -6.94 3.67 -5.67
CA ALA A 308 -6.76 2.22 -5.77
C ALA A 308 -7.85 1.45 -5.02
N VAL A 309 -8.21 1.90 -3.80
CA VAL A 309 -9.33 1.33 -3.03
C VAL A 309 -10.62 1.36 -3.85
N LEU A 310 -10.99 2.52 -4.38
CA LEU A 310 -12.24 2.66 -5.13
C LEU A 310 -12.20 1.93 -6.47
N SER A 311 -11.02 1.80 -7.10
CA SER A 311 -10.86 0.94 -8.28
C SER A 311 -11.07 -0.54 -7.95
N ASP A 312 -10.63 -0.99 -6.78
CA ASP A 312 -10.90 -2.35 -6.28
C ASP A 312 -12.36 -2.56 -5.96
N VAL A 313 -13.04 -1.57 -5.35
CA VAL A 313 -14.49 -1.58 -5.15
C VAL A 313 -15.22 -1.75 -6.48
N SER A 314 -14.87 -0.97 -7.50
CA SER A 314 -15.53 -1.06 -8.82
C SER A 314 -15.31 -2.40 -9.53
N ARG A 315 -14.28 -3.18 -9.17
CA ARG A 315 -14.02 -4.52 -9.74
C ARG A 315 -14.90 -5.62 -9.11
N LEU A 316 -15.59 -5.30 -8.02
CA LEU A 316 -16.48 -6.22 -7.30
C LEU A 316 -17.94 -6.14 -7.79
N GLU A 317 -18.23 -5.26 -8.75
CA GLU A 317 -19.55 -5.16 -9.43
C GLU A 317 -19.83 -6.34 -10.38
#